data_AF-A0A0M2T1N7-F1
#
_entry.id   AF-A0A0M2T1N7-F1
#
_cell.length_a   1.000
_cell.length_b   1.000
_cell.length_c   1.000
_cell.angle_alpha   90.00
_cell.angle_beta   90.00
_cell.angle_gamma   90.00
#
_symmetry.space_group_name_H-M   'P 1'
#
loop_
_entity.id
_entity.type
_entity.pdbx_description
1 polymer ?
#
loop_
_entity_poly.entity_id
_entity_poly.type
_entity_poly.pdbx_seq_one_letter_code
_entity_poly.pdbx_strand_id
1 'polypeptide(L)'
;MKYGAIIPAVILDVVAVYCVHMAFTLNQGTAPFILRIIAALVLGYFGYVCYRDFQKNREAHVRKWCEKDREKGVIVYALIHGVLGYGIPVGYISWVLQTEFEYTQDPLWFSAILTLIPFSLMGVCFGWYTWSQLKKDAEKLGLC
;
A
#
# COMPACT_ATOMS: atom_id res chain seq x y z
N MET A 1 -22.27 -2.77 -9.17
CA MET A 1 -20.94 -3.34 -9.47
C MET A 1 -20.29 -3.82 -8.17
N LYS A 2 -20.50 -5.08 -7.75
CA LYS A 2 -20.04 -5.60 -6.43
C LYS A 2 -18.66 -6.28 -6.44
N TYR A 3 -18.07 -6.51 -7.61
CA TYR A 3 -16.83 -7.31 -7.74
C TYR A 3 -15.53 -6.49 -7.75
N GLY A 4 -15.60 -5.17 -7.93
CA GLY A 4 -14.41 -4.35 -8.20
C GLY A 4 -13.39 -4.27 -7.04
N ALA A 5 -13.84 -4.39 -5.79
CA ALA A 5 -12.97 -4.32 -4.61
C ALA A 5 -12.70 -5.68 -3.94
N ILE A 6 -13.50 -6.71 -4.25
CA ILE A 6 -13.30 -8.07 -3.74
C ILE A 6 -12.07 -8.70 -4.42
N ILE A 7 -11.94 -8.50 -5.74
CA ILE A 7 -10.81 -9.02 -6.52
C ILE A 7 -9.45 -8.56 -5.95
N PRO A 8 -9.19 -7.26 -5.75
CA PRO A 8 -7.90 -6.82 -5.19
C PRO A 8 -7.68 -7.30 -3.75
N ALA A 9 -8.72 -7.36 -2.91
CA ALA A 9 -8.58 -7.88 -1.55
C ALA A 9 -8.16 -9.36 -1.54
N VAL A 10 -8.81 -10.20 -2.37
CA VAL A 10 -8.46 -11.62 -2.50
C VAL A 10 -7.03 -11.79 -3.04
N ILE A 11 -6.61 -10.97 -4.02
CA ILE A 11 -5.23 -11.00 -4.51
C ILE A 11 -4.24 -10.69 -3.38
N LEU A 12 -4.50 -9.65 -2.59
CA LEU A 12 -3.63 -9.28 -1.46
C LEU A 12 -3.54 -10.41 -0.42
N ASP A 13 -4.66 -11.05 -0.10
CA ASP A 13 -4.69 -12.16 0.85
C ASP A 13 -3.93 -13.38 0.32
N VAL A 14 -4.06 -13.71 -0.97
CA VAL A 14 -3.30 -14.80 -1.61
C VAL A 14 -1.79 -14.51 -1.56
N VAL A 15 -1.36 -13.27 -1.85
CA VAL A 15 0.05 -12.88 -1.75
C VAL A 15 0.53 -12.92 -0.30
N ALA A 16 -0.32 -12.55 0.67
CA ALA A 16 0.01 -12.66 2.09
C ALA A 16 0.27 -14.12 2.50
N VAL A 17 -0.60 -15.05 2.09
CA VAL A 17 -0.41 -16.50 2.32
C VAL A 17 0.88 -16.99 1.66
N TYR A 18 1.19 -16.51 0.44
CA TYR A 18 2.44 -16.84 -0.24
C TYR A 18 3.67 -16.35 0.53
N CYS A 19 3.66 -15.13 1.08
CA CYS A 19 4.73 -14.62 1.94
C CYS A 19 4.93 -15.50 3.18
N VAL A 20 3.84 -15.94 3.83
CA VAL A 20 3.91 -16.87 4.97
C VAL A 20 4.51 -18.20 4.54
N HIS A 21 4.04 -18.77 3.43
CA HIS A 21 4.58 -20.02 2.91
C HIS A 21 6.09 -19.91 2.66
N MET A 22 6.55 -18.86 1.97
CA MET A 22 7.97 -18.60 1.75
C MET A 22 8.78 -18.42 3.04
N ALA A 23 8.18 -17.81 4.08
CA ALA A 23 8.85 -17.68 5.37
C ALA A 23 9.17 -19.06 5.98
N PHE A 24 8.24 -20.01 5.89
CA PHE A 24 8.42 -21.35 6.45
C PHE A 24 9.22 -22.32 5.57
N THR A 25 9.25 -22.12 4.25
CA THR A 25 9.95 -23.03 3.34
C THR A 25 11.39 -22.62 3.04
N LEU A 26 11.66 -21.32 2.94
CA LEU A 26 12.99 -20.81 2.67
C LEU A 26 13.73 -20.64 4.01
N ASN A 27 14.55 -21.62 4.39
CA ASN A 27 15.32 -21.65 5.64
C ASN A 27 16.52 -20.67 5.62
N GLN A 28 16.25 -19.39 5.34
CA GLN A 28 17.26 -18.33 5.11
C GLN A 28 17.64 -17.59 6.42
N GLY A 29 17.31 -18.18 7.57
CA GLY A 29 17.54 -17.61 8.89
C GLY A 29 16.37 -16.75 9.42
N THR A 30 16.54 -16.25 10.64
CA THR A 30 15.48 -15.61 11.41
C THR A 30 15.08 -14.23 10.88
N ALA A 31 16.01 -13.46 10.32
CA ALA A 31 15.72 -12.12 9.83
C ALA A 31 14.80 -12.11 8.58
N PRO A 32 15.07 -12.90 7.52
CA PRO A 32 14.15 -13.02 6.37
C PRO A 32 12.78 -13.59 6.77
N PHE A 33 12.74 -14.52 7.72
CA PHE A 33 11.51 -15.04 8.29
C PHE A 33 10.65 -13.90 8.87
N ILE A 34 11.21 -13.09 9.78
CA ILE A 34 10.50 -11.99 10.41
C ILE A 34 10.02 -10.97 9.36
N LEU A 35 10.86 -10.61 8.39
CA LEU A 35 10.49 -9.66 7.34
C LEU A 35 9.30 -10.15 6.49
N ARG A 36 9.29 -11.43 6.11
CA ARG A 36 8.18 -12.03 5.34
C ARG A 36 6.88 -12.09 6.14
N ILE A 37 6.95 -12.37 7.45
CA ILE A 37 5.78 -12.34 8.33
C ILE A 37 5.24 -10.91 8.45
N ILE A 38 6.09 -9.90 8.63
CA ILE A 38 5.67 -8.49 8.65
C ILE A 38 5.00 -8.13 7.31
N ALA A 39 5.58 -8.51 6.18
CA ALA A 39 4.99 -8.26 4.86
C ALA A 39 3.61 -8.91 4.72
N ALA A 40 3.43 -10.14 5.19
CA ALA A 40 2.14 -10.82 5.18
C ALA A 40 1.08 -10.09 6.04
N LEU A 41 1.46 -9.60 7.22
CA LEU A 41 0.56 -8.83 8.08
C LEU A 41 0.15 -7.50 7.45
N VAL A 42 1.10 -6.80 6.82
CA VAL A 42 0.84 -5.54 6.10
C VAL A 42 -0.12 -5.79 4.94
N LEU A 43 0.09 -6.85 4.15
CA LEU A 43 -0.79 -7.24 3.05
C LEU A 43 -2.19 -7.61 3.54
N GLY A 44 -2.31 -8.41 4.60
CA GLY A 44 -3.60 -8.76 5.19
C GLY A 44 -4.35 -7.54 5.74
N TYR A 45 -3.63 -6.58 6.32
CA TYR A 45 -4.21 -5.29 6.72
C TYR A 45 -4.73 -4.50 5.50
N PHE A 46 -3.99 -4.44 4.40
CA PHE A 46 -4.48 -3.79 3.18
C PHE A 46 -5.68 -4.51 2.57
N GLY A 47 -5.67 -5.86 2.52
CA GLY A 47 -6.82 -6.66 2.10
C GLY A 47 -8.06 -6.34 2.93
N TYR A 48 -7.91 -6.31 4.25
CA TYR A 48 -8.97 -5.91 5.18
C TYR A 48 -9.46 -4.47 4.96
N VAL A 49 -8.56 -3.50 4.77
CA VAL A 49 -8.92 -2.10 4.49
C VAL A 49 -9.67 -1.99 3.17
N CYS A 50 -9.21 -2.66 2.10
CA CYS A 50 -9.92 -2.73 0.82
C CYS A 50 -11.32 -3.32 0.96
N TYR A 51 -11.46 -4.39 1.75
CA TYR A 51 -12.76 -4.99 2.04
C TYR A 51 -13.69 -4.05 2.82
N ARG A 52 -13.16 -3.35 3.83
CA ARG A 52 -13.92 -2.41 4.66
C ARG A 52 -14.32 -1.15 3.89
N ASP A 53 -13.39 -0.57 3.14
CA ASP A 53 -13.63 0.65 2.38
C ASP A 53 -14.58 0.41 1.20
N PHE A 54 -14.69 -0.83 0.68
CA PHE A 54 -15.78 -1.22 -0.22
C PHE A 54 -17.17 -1.08 0.40
N GLN A 55 -17.31 -1.30 1.72
CA GLN A 55 -18.60 -1.12 2.40
C GLN A 55 -18.93 0.35 2.67
N LYS A 56 -17.94 1.26 2.61
CA LYS A 56 -18.19 2.69 2.77
C LYS A 56 -18.72 3.33 1.49
N ASN A 57 -19.75 4.15 1.64
CA ASN A 57 -20.31 4.93 0.54
C ASN A 57 -19.26 5.95 0.04
N ARG A 58 -19.04 6.03 -1.28
CA ARG A 58 -18.05 6.93 -1.91
C ARG A 58 -18.23 8.38 -1.46
N GLU A 59 -19.48 8.80 -1.27
CA GLU A 59 -19.85 10.12 -0.74
C GLU A 59 -19.30 10.38 0.67
N ALA A 60 -19.35 9.38 1.57
CA ALA A 60 -18.82 9.51 2.92
C ALA A 60 -17.29 9.65 2.93
N HIS A 61 -16.61 9.00 1.97
CA HIS A 61 -15.17 9.13 1.79
C HIS A 61 -14.79 10.52 1.28
N VAL A 62 -15.48 11.04 0.27
CA VAL A 62 -15.28 12.39 -0.26
C VAL A 62 -15.57 13.46 0.80
N ARG A 63 -16.64 13.29 1.59
CA ARG A 63 -16.95 14.19 2.72
C ARG A 63 -15.83 14.20 3.76
N LYS A 64 -15.30 13.03 4.14
CA LYS A 64 -14.18 12.94 5.08
C LYS A 64 -12.93 13.64 4.53
N TRP A 65 -12.63 13.44 3.24
CA TRP A 65 -11.51 14.11 2.58
C TRP A 65 -11.68 15.63 2.60
N CYS A 66 -12.88 16.13 2.27
CA CYS A 66 -13.26 17.54 2.36
C CYS A 66 -13.00 18.14 3.74
N GLU A 67 -13.47 17.47 4.79
CA GLU A 67 -13.44 17.98 6.16
C GLU A 67 -12.05 17.90 6.82
N LYS A 68 -11.18 16.96 6.40
CA LYS A 68 -9.94 16.65 7.14
C LYS A 68 -8.66 16.76 6.34
N ASP A 69 -8.73 16.53 5.04
CA ASP A 69 -7.55 16.33 4.22
C ASP A 69 -7.39 17.42 3.16
N ARG A 70 -8.49 18.05 2.71
CA ARG A 70 -8.47 19.20 1.79
C ARG A 70 -7.62 20.36 2.32
N GLU A 71 -7.78 20.70 3.60
CA GLU A 71 -7.10 21.85 4.21
C GLU A 71 -5.58 21.68 4.32
N LYS A 72 -5.11 20.43 4.44
CA LYS A 72 -3.68 20.11 4.51
C LYS A 72 -2.97 20.27 3.16
N GLY A 73 -3.74 20.35 2.07
CA GLY A 73 -3.23 20.54 0.73
C GLY A 73 -2.69 19.27 0.08
N VAL A 74 -2.49 19.38 -1.24
CA VAL A 74 -2.16 18.25 -2.12
C VAL A 74 -0.81 17.61 -1.81
N ILE A 75 0.17 18.38 -1.34
CA ILE A 75 1.52 17.88 -1.03
C ILE A 75 1.48 16.96 0.20
N VAL A 76 0.86 17.43 1.28
CA VAL A 76 0.73 16.64 2.52
C VAL A 76 -0.11 15.39 2.26
N TYR A 77 -1.18 15.52 1.47
CA TYR A 77 -1.98 14.37 1.07
C TYR A 77 -1.18 13.34 0.26
N ALA A 78 -0.40 13.78 -0.73
CA ALA A 78 0.41 12.89 -1.54
C ALA A 78 1.50 12.17 -0.73
N LEU A 79 2.11 12.86 0.25
CA LEU A 79 3.07 12.22 1.15
C LEU A 79 2.41 11.20 2.07
N ILE A 80 1.31 11.55 2.74
CA ILE A 80 0.67 10.67 3.73
C ILE A 80 -0.07 9.52 3.05
N HIS A 81 -0.96 9.82 2.10
CA HIS A 81 -1.82 8.80 1.49
C HIS A 81 -1.16 8.13 0.29
N GLY A 82 -0.30 8.85 -0.43
CA GLY A 82 0.43 8.31 -1.57
C GLY A 82 1.71 7.58 -1.16
N VAL A 83 2.64 8.27 -0.51
CA VAL A 83 3.95 7.67 -0.16
C VAL A 83 3.83 6.72 1.03
N LEU A 84 3.36 7.20 2.19
CA LEU A 84 3.27 6.36 3.40
C LEU A 84 2.13 5.32 3.28
N GLY A 85 1.02 5.70 2.65
CA GLY A 85 -0.16 4.84 2.50
C GLY A 85 -0.05 3.78 1.40
N TYR A 86 0.80 3.99 0.39
CA TYR A 86 0.90 3.08 -0.76
C TYR A 86 2.36 2.81 -1.17
N GLY A 87 3.16 3.85 -1.45
CA GLY A 87 4.51 3.71 -1.97
C GLY A 87 5.45 2.88 -1.09
N ILE A 88 5.60 3.24 0.19
CA ILE A 88 6.48 2.52 1.12
C ILE A 88 6.00 1.08 1.34
N PRO A 89 4.72 0.81 1.65
CA PRO A 89 4.28 -0.56 1.85
C PRO A 89 4.45 -1.45 0.62
N VAL A 90 4.06 -0.96 -0.56
CA VAL A 90 4.21 -1.72 -1.82
C VAL A 90 5.68 -1.95 -2.15
N GLY A 91 6.53 -0.93 -1.98
CA GLY A 91 7.97 -1.08 -2.18
C GLY A 91 8.61 -2.06 -1.19
N TYR A 92 8.19 -2.05 0.07
CA TYR A 92 8.64 -3.02 1.07
C TYR A 92 8.25 -4.45 0.70
N ILE A 93 6.99 -4.68 0.33
CA ILE A 93 6.51 -6.00 -0.10
C ILE A 93 7.28 -6.48 -1.33
N SER A 94 7.44 -5.61 -2.33
CA SER A 94 8.20 -5.92 -3.55
C SER A 94 9.64 -6.30 -3.22
N TRP A 95 10.29 -5.55 -2.33
CA TRP A 95 11.66 -5.83 -1.88
C TRP A 95 11.75 -7.18 -1.17
N VAL A 96 10.88 -7.46 -0.20
CA VAL A 96 10.87 -8.73 0.55
C VAL A 96 10.63 -9.95 -0.36
N LEU A 97 9.83 -9.79 -1.41
CA LEU A 97 9.54 -10.86 -2.37
C LEU A 97 10.66 -11.12 -3.36
N GLN A 98 11.41 -10.08 -3.75
CA GLN A 98 12.46 -10.18 -4.77
C GLN A 98 13.86 -10.41 -4.20
N THR A 99 14.07 -10.10 -2.92
CA THR A 99 15.39 -10.18 -2.30
C THR A 99 15.78 -11.62 -2.01
N GLU A 100 16.92 -12.04 -2.56
CA GLU A 100 17.59 -13.30 -2.24
C GLU A 100 18.49 -13.13 -1.01
N PHE A 101 17.92 -13.33 0.17
CA PHE A 101 18.61 -13.08 1.44
C PHE A 101 19.85 -13.96 1.68
N GLU A 102 19.98 -15.11 1.03
CA GLU A 102 21.13 -16.02 1.18
C GLU A 102 22.37 -15.57 0.39
N TYR A 103 22.20 -14.82 -0.69
CA TYR A 103 23.29 -14.50 -1.64
C TYR A 103 23.62 -13.01 -1.71
N THR A 104 22.95 -12.18 -0.90
CA THR A 104 23.17 -10.73 -0.94
C THR A 104 24.52 -10.38 -0.30
N GLN A 105 25.48 -9.94 -1.11
CA GLN A 105 26.76 -9.40 -0.64
C GLN A 105 26.63 -7.96 -0.11
N ASP A 106 25.65 -7.22 -0.63
CA ASP A 106 25.34 -5.86 -0.21
C ASP A 106 24.58 -5.83 1.12
N PRO A 107 24.67 -4.72 1.87
CA PRO A 107 23.85 -4.56 3.06
C PRO A 107 22.36 -4.59 2.69
N LEU A 108 21.57 -5.42 3.38
CA LEU A 108 20.13 -5.56 3.14
C LEU A 108 19.39 -4.20 3.13
N TRP A 109 19.78 -3.28 4.00
CA TRP A 109 19.20 -1.94 4.06
C TRP A 109 19.43 -1.12 2.79
N PHE A 110 20.56 -1.33 2.10
CA PHE A 110 20.88 -0.63 0.85
C PHE A 110 19.95 -1.08 -0.28
N SER A 111 19.79 -2.40 -0.43
CA SER A 111 18.84 -2.96 -1.40
C SER A 111 17.41 -2.51 -1.13
N ALA A 112 17.00 -2.43 0.15
CA ALA A 112 15.67 -1.95 0.54
C ALA A 112 15.45 -0.49 0.12
N ILE A 113 16.43 0.39 0.37
CA ILE A 113 16.33 1.81 -0.01
C ILE A 113 16.24 1.94 -1.53
N LEU A 114 17.07 1.22 -2.30
CA LEU A 114 17.04 1.25 -3.76
C LEU A 114 15.68 0.83 -4.32
N THR A 115 15.05 -0.19 -3.74
CA THR A 115 13.69 -0.58 -4.14
C THR A 115 12.66 0.46 -3.71
N LEU A 116 12.77 1.04 -2.51
CA LEU A 116 11.77 1.98 -1.99
C LEU A 116 11.70 3.32 -2.74
N ILE A 117 12.80 3.80 -3.34
CA ILE A 117 12.84 5.08 -4.08
C ILE A 117 11.81 5.13 -5.23
N PRO A 118 11.83 4.22 -6.22
CA PRO A 118 10.87 4.28 -7.33
C PRO A 118 9.43 4.10 -6.86
N PHE A 119 9.17 3.23 -5.87
CA PHE A 119 7.82 3.06 -5.33
C PHE A 119 7.34 4.28 -4.55
N SER A 120 8.23 5.00 -3.86
CA SER A 120 7.88 6.25 -3.19
C SER A 120 7.52 7.33 -4.21
N LEU A 121 8.26 7.44 -5.31
CA LEU A 121 7.93 8.36 -6.41
C LEU A 121 6.58 8.01 -7.05
N MET A 122 6.32 6.72 -7.29
CA MET A 122 5.00 6.26 -7.73
C MET A 122 3.91 6.60 -6.72
N GLY A 123 4.20 6.49 -5.42
CA GLY A 123 3.31 6.90 -4.33
C GLY A 123 2.92 8.38 -4.42
N VAL A 124 3.86 9.27 -4.70
CA VAL A 124 3.56 10.71 -4.92
C VAL A 124 2.62 10.89 -6.10
N CYS A 125 2.92 10.29 -7.25
CA CYS A 125 2.07 10.37 -8.44
C CYS A 125 0.65 9.84 -8.17
N PHE A 126 0.54 8.71 -7.46
CA PHE A 126 -0.74 8.13 -7.07
C PHE A 126 -1.52 9.03 -6.10
N GLY A 127 -0.83 9.64 -5.13
CA GLY A 127 -1.41 10.61 -4.20
C GLY A 127 -1.97 11.85 -4.91
N TRP A 128 -1.25 12.38 -5.89
CA TRP A 128 -1.75 13.48 -6.73
C TRP A 128 -2.94 13.08 -7.59
N TYR A 129 -2.88 11.90 -8.21
CA TYR A 129 -3.98 11.39 -9.02
C TYR A 129 -5.26 11.21 -8.20
N THR A 130 -5.15 10.56 -7.02
CA THR A 130 -6.28 10.34 -6.12
C THR A 130 -6.85 11.65 -5.57
N TRP A 131 -6.00 12.62 -5.23
CA TRP A 131 -6.46 13.96 -4.86
C TRP A 131 -7.28 14.63 -5.97
N SER A 132 -6.81 14.57 -7.23
CA SER A 132 -7.54 15.12 -8.37
C SER A 132 -8.90 14.46 -8.56
N GLN A 133 -8.98 13.14 -8.38
CA GLN A 133 -10.25 12.41 -8.45
C GLN A 133 -11.20 12.80 -7.32
N LEU A 134 -10.70 12.93 -6.09
CA LEU A 134 -11.52 13.35 -4.95
C LEU A 134 -12.07 14.76 -5.15
N LYS A 135 -11.29 15.68 -5.71
CA LYS A 135 -11.76 17.02 -6.08
C LYS A 135 -12.89 16.96 -7.12
N LYS A 136 -12.74 16.16 -8.17
CA LYS A 136 -13.78 15.99 -9.20
C LYS A 136 -15.06 15.35 -8.63
N ASP A 137 -14.92 14.41 -7.70
CA ASP A 137 -16.06 13.78 -7.06
C ASP A 137 -16.75 14.74 -6.08
N ALA A 138 -16.00 15.58 -5.38
CA ALA A 138 -16.49 16.64 -4.51
C ALA A 138 -17.36 17.64 -5.30
N GLU A 139 -16.82 18.16 -6.42
CA GLU A 139 -17.54 19.07 -7.33
C GLU A 139 -18.85 18.46 -7.84
N LYS A 140 -18.86 17.17 -8.21
CA LYS A 140 -20.07 16.47 -8.68
C LYS A 140 -21.14 16.30 -7.60
N LEU A 141 -20.71 16.14 -6.35
CA LEU A 141 -21.60 15.93 -5.21
C LEU A 141 -22.08 17.25 -4.60
N GLY A 142 -21.63 18.40 -5.10
CA GLY A 142 -21.88 19.71 -4.49
C GLY A 142 -21.28 19.83 -3.08
N LEU A 143 -20.34 18.95 -2.75
CA LEU A 143 -19.57 18.97 -1.52
C LEU A 143 -18.25 19.63 -1.89
N CYS A 144 -17.94 20.84 -1.43
CA CYS A 144 -16.62 21.48 -1.59
C CYS A 144 -16.16 21.83 -3.02
#